data_AF-A0A495RJU4-F1
#
_entry.id   AF-A0A495RJU4-F1
#
_cell.length_a   1.000
_cell.length_b   1.000
_cell.length_c   1.000
_cell.angle_alpha   90.00
_cell.angle_beta   90.00
_cell.angle_gamma   90.00
#
_symmetry.space_group_name_H-M   'P 1'
#
loop_
_entity.id
_entity.type
_entity.pdbx_description
1 polymer ?
#
loop_
_entity_poly.entity_id
_entity_poly.type
_entity_poly.pdbx_seq_one_letter_code
_entity_poly.pdbx_strand_id
1 'polypeptide(L)'
;MLNKKIIFNWSKTLDMFRPSGSFSDENIRHRPKQGYGIIAIASWLSSDLQCSINSVNIWISNLTDLENSPAPDGMFGVGNAFWVLITGDYIFIGTEYSEEQQILITKEQLLYVLEQYKAFLEGNYKDPNNPPDPIDVEFIAEGQEAIDVYNGLEGSHLVPYAC
;
A
#
# COMPACT_ATOMS: atom_id res chain seq x y z
N MET A 1 11.00 -1.48 12.67
CA MET A 1 9.83 -1.94 11.91
C MET A 1 8.57 -1.54 12.68
N LEU A 2 7.59 -1.01 11.95
CA LEU A 2 6.31 -0.51 12.46
C LEU A 2 5.23 -1.52 12.12
N ASN A 3 4.38 -1.83 13.08
CA ASN A 3 3.29 -2.79 12.94
C ASN A 3 1.94 -2.07 13.06
N LYS A 4 1.13 -2.13 12.00
CA LYS A 4 -0.16 -1.43 11.85
C LYS A 4 -1.19 -2.36 11.21
N LYS A 5 -2.42 -1.87 11.04
CA LYS A 5 -3.48 -2.64 10.39
C LYS A 5 -4.19 -1.83 9.31
N ILE A 6 -4.46 -2.48 8.19
CA ILE A 6 -5.50 -2.04 7.26
C ILE A 6 -6.81 -2.57 7.80
N ILE A 7 -7.75 -1.69 8.08
CA ILE A 7 -9.11 -2.04 8.46
C ILE A 7 -10.05 -1.84 7.28
N PHE A 8 -11.23 -2.46 7.33
CA PHE A 8 -12.24 -2.32 6.28
C PHE A 8 -13.44 -1.53 6.79
N ASN A 9 -13.63 -0.34 6.23
CA ASN A 9 -14.73 0.55 6.59
C ASN A 9 -15.87 0.43 5.57
N TRP A 10 -17.11 0.28 6.06
CA TRP A 10 -18.29 0.24 5.21
C TRP A 10 -18.56 1.62 4.58
N SER A 11 -18.56 1.70 3.25
CA SER A 11 -18.94 2.89 2.51
C SER A 11 -20.42 2.82 2.12
N LYS A 12 -21.26 3.63 2.75
CA LYS A 12 -22.69 3.75 2.39
C LYS A 12 -22.89 4.24 0.95
N THR A 13 -21.97 5.06 0.43
CA THR A 13 -22.08 5.62 -0.92
C THR A 13 -21.76 4.58 -1.99
N LEU A 14 -20.85 3.64 -1.70
CA LEU A 14 -20.40 2.63 -2.66
C LEU A 14 -21.02 1.26 -2.41
N ASP A 15 -21.78 1.10 -1.32
CA ASP A 15 -22.43 -0.15 -0.90
C ASP A 15 -21.42 -1.31 -0.78
N MET A 16 -20.25 -1.02 -0.20
CA MET A 16 -19.14 -1.96 -0.06
C MET A 16 -18.16 -1.55 1.04
N PHE A 17 -17.43 -2.52 1.57
CA PHE A 17 -16.25 -2.28 2.40
C PHE A 17 -15.08 -1.75 1.57
N ARG A 18 -14.29 -0.83 2.15
CA ARG A 18 -13.03 -0.35 1.56
C ARG A 18 -11.88 -0.43 2.57
N PRO A 19 -10.65 -0.74 2.11
CA PRO A 19 -9.48 -0.69 2.97
C PRO A 19 -9.25 0.75 3.46
N SER A 20 -8.80 0.88 4.70
CA SER A 20 -8.52 2.15 5.35
C SER A 20 -7.37 2.00 6.33
N GLY A 21 -6.48 2.99 6.35
CA GLY A 21 -5.43 3.13 7.36
C GLY A 21 -5.88 3.86 8.63
N SER A 22 -7.11 4.39 8.68
CA SER A 22 -7.64 5.14 9.82
C SER A 22 -8.82 4.43 10.45
N PHE A 23 -8.96 4.52 11.78
CA PHE A 23 -10.18 4.06 12.44
C PHE A 23 -11.38 4.93 12.07
N SER A 24 -12.57 4.34 12.07
CA SER A 24 -13.82 5.01 11.67
C SER A 24 -14.23 6.16 12.61
N ASP A 25 -13.67 6.22 13.82
CA ASP A 25 -13.90 7.27 14.82
C ASP A 25 -12.86 8.41 14.77
N GLU A 26 -11.88 8.35 13.86
CA GLU A 26 -10.81 9.35 13.80
C GLU A 26 -11.26 10.69 13.18
N ASN A 27 -10.72 11.78 13.72
CA ASN A 27 -10.90 13.12 13.17
C ASN A 27 -9.77 13.43 12.19
N ILE A 28 -10.13 13.60 10.92
CA ILE A 28 -9.22 13.88 9.80
C ILE A 28 -8.36 15.15 9.98
N ARG A 29 -8.70 16.05 10.92
CA ARG A 29 -7.90 17.25 11.23
C ARG A 29 -6.68 16.97 12.09
N HIS A 30 -6.56 15.76 12.62
CA HIS A 30 -5.46 15.35 13.46
C HIS A 30 -4.64 14.27 12.77
N ARG A 31 -3.38 14.15 13.21
CA ARG A 31 -2.51 13.07 12.75
C ARG A 31 -3.21 11.72 13.00
N PRO A 32 -3.26 10.83 12.00
CA PRO A 32 -3.88 9.52 12.13
C PRO A 32 -3.23 8.72 13.27
N LYS A 33 -4.04 8.03 14.08
CA LYS A 33 -3.54 7.22 15.21
C LYS A 33 -2.58 6.11 14.74
N GLN A 34 -2.83 5.57 13.54
CA GLN A 34 -1.98 4.52 12.98
C GLN A 34 -0.76 5.05 12.20
N GLY A 35 -0.67 6.34 11.91
CA GLY A 35 0.38 6.90 11.05
C GLY A 35 -0.05 7.02 9.59
N TYR A 36 0.79 7.67 8.78
CA TYR A 36 0.46 7.98 7.38
C TYR A 36 0.90 6.89 6.40
N GLY A 37 1.89 6.06 6.74
CA GLY A 37 2.35 4.96 5.89
C GLY A 37 1.25 3.93 5.65
N ILE A 38 0.50 3.56 6.70
CA ILE A 38 -0.62 2.63 6.53
C ILE A 38 -1.77 3.23 5.70
N ILE A 39 -1.95 4.57 5.76
CA ILE A 39 -2.88 5.28 4.89
C ILE A 39 -2.39 5.20 3.44
N ALA A 40 -1.09 5.37 3.18
CA ALA A 40 -0.53 5.26 1.84
C ALA A 40 -0.83 3.88 1.21
N ILE A 41 -0.57 2.78 1.94
CA ILE A 41 -0.88 1.42 1.42
C ILE A 41 -2.38 1.26 1.17
N ALA A 42 -3.23 1.60 2.16
CA ALA A 42 -4.66 1.42 2.02
C ALA A 42 -5.22 2.24 0.84
N SER A 43 -4.74 3.48 0.69
CA SER A 43 -5.09 4.37 -0.43
C SER A 43 -4.65 3.78 -1.76
N TRP A 44 -3.40 3.31 -1.87
CA TRP A 44 -2.86 2.67 -3.09
C TRP A 44 -3.67 1.43 -3.50
N LEU A 45 -3.96 0.51 -2.57
CA LEU A 45 -4.82 -0.64 -2.84
C LEU A 45 -6.18 -0.20 -3.37
N SER A 46 -6.75 0.85 -2.78
CA SER A 46 -8.11 1.29 -3.08
C SER A 46 -8.25 2.12 -4.35
N SER A 47 -7.19 2.83 -4.75
CA SER A 47 -7.20 3.82 -5.85
C SER A 47 -6.57 3.27 -7.12
N ASP A 48 -5.49 2.49 -6.98
CA ASP A 48 -4.65 2.07 -8.09
C ASP A 48 -4.92 0.60 -8.45
N LEU A 49 -5.15 -0.26 -7.46
CA LEU A 49 -5.57 -1.66 -7.69
C LEU A 49 -7.10 -1.80 -7.71
N GLN A 50 -7.81 -0.98 -6.92
CA GLN A 50 -9.27 -0.95 -6.81
C GLN A 50 -9.84 -2.33 -6.46
N CYS A 51 -11.04 -2.66 -6.95
CA CYS A 51 -11.67 -3.97 -6.75
C CYS A 51 -11.31 -4.98 -7.87
N SER A 52 -10.13 -4.85 -8.49
CA SER A 52 -9.71 -5.68 -9.62
C SER A 52 -8.80 -6.82 -9.18
N ILE A 53 -9.35 -8.03 -9.05
CA ILE A 53 -8.57 -9.25 -8.77
C ILE A 53 -7.49 -9.47 -9.84
N ASN A 54 -7.78 -9.16 -11.11
CA ASN A 54 -6.80 -9.28 -12.18
C ASN A 54 -5.60 -8.34 -11.97
N SER A 55 -5.86 -7.09 -11.55
CA SER A 55 -4.77 -6.14 -11.23
C SER A 55 -3.92 -6.67 -10.07
N VAL A 56 -4.55 -7.17 -9.01
CA VAL A 56 -3.85 -7.78 -7.87
C VAL A 56 -2.98 -8.97 -8.30
N ASN A 57 -3.51 -9.88 -9.14
CA ASN A 57 -2.76 -11.04 -9.63
C ASN A 57 -1.55 -10.64 -10.49
N ILE A 58 -1.65 -9.57 -11.30
CA ILE A 58 -0.51 -9.05 -12.06
C ILE A 58 0.60 -8.58 -11.11
N TRP A 59 0.25 -7.83 -10.06
CA TRP A 59 1.20 -7.39 -9.04
C TRP A 59 1.87 -8.57 -8.32
N ILE A 60 1.08 -9.54 -7.86
CA ILE A 60 1.62 -10.75 -7.19
C ILE A 60 2.57 -11.50 -8.12
N SER A 61 2.17 -11.75 -9.37
CA SER A 61 3.00 -12.45 -10.35
C SER A 61 4.32 -11.74 -10.59
N ASN A 62 4.28 -10.43 -10.82
CA ASN A 62 5.47 -9.65 -11.09
C ASN A 62 6.41 -9.55 -9.89
N LEU A 63 5.89 -9.46 -8.66
CA LEU A 63 6.72 -9.41 -7.45
C LEU A 63 7.30 -10.79 -7.08
N THR A 64 6.59 -11.87 -7.40
CA THR A 64 7.05 -13.25 -7.15
C THR A 64 8.19 -13.62 -8.09
N ASP A 65 8.09 -13.25 -9.37
CA ASP A 65 9.12 -13.48 -10.39
C ASP A 65 9.77 -12.16 -10.82
N LEU A 66 10.24 -11.39 -9.83
CA LEU A 66 10.71 -10.03 -10.02
C LEU A 66 11.84 -9.94 -11.05
N GLU A 67 12.79 -10.87 -11.00
CA GLU A 67 13.94 -10.91 -11.93
C GLU A 67 13.54 -10.98 -13.41
N ASN A 68 12.41 -11.64 -13.70
CA ASN A 68 11.89 -11.77 -15.06
C ASN A 68 10.70 -10.85 -15.34
N SER A 69 10.33 -9.99 -14.39
CA SER A 69 9.21 -9.07 -14.55
C SER A 69 9.55 -7.94 -15.54
N PRO A 70 8.54 -7.27 -16.13
CA PRO A 70 8.78 -6.15 -17.05
C PRO A 70 9.51 -4.95 -16.44
N ALA A 71 9.53 -4.84 -15.11
CA ALA A 71 10.18 -3.76 -14.37
C ALA A 71 10.84 -4.34 -13.11
N PRO A 72 11.99 -5.03 -13.22
CA PRO A 72 12.61 -5.76 -12.09
C PRO A 72 13.22 -4.83 -11.03
N ASP A 73 13.47 -3.57 -11.37
CA ASP A 73 14.16 -2.58 -10.54
C ASP A 73 13.79 -1.15 -10.98
N GLY A 74 13.81 -0.19 -10.05
CA GLY A 74 13.45 1.20 -10.29
C GLY A 74 11.94 1.47 -10.30
N MET A 75 11.46 2.30 -11.23
CA MET A 75 10.03 2.66 -11.32
C MET A 75 9.20 1.48 -11.81
N PHE A 76 8.56 0.78 -10.87
CA PHE A 76 7.78 -0.42 -11.14
C PHE A 76 6.36 -0.10 -11.62
N GLY A 77 5.78 0.99 -11.13
CA GLY A 77 4.44 1.39 -11.54
C GLY A 77 4.13 2.84 -11.19
N VAL A 78 3.52 3.54 -12.14
CA VAL A 78 2.81 4.79 -11.90
C VAL A 78 1.33 4.46 -12.05
N GLY A 79 0.60 4.42 -10.95
CA GLY A 79 -0.83 4.25 -10.98
C GLY A 79 -1.56 5.58 -11.14
N ASN A 80 -2.81 5.63 -10.70
CA ASN A 80 -3.62 6.84 -10.76
C ASN A 80 -3.17 7.90 -9.75
N ALA A 81 -2.65 7.48 -8.59
CA ALA A 81 -2.28 8.41 -7.52
C ALA A 81 -0.96 8.08 -6.83
N PHE A 82 -0.47 6.85 -6.96
CA PHE A 82 0.75 6.40 -6.31
C PHE A 82 1.78 5.93 -7.33
N TRP A 83 3.05 6.16 -7.01
CA TRP A 83 4.17 5.49 -7.64
C TRP A 83 4.71 4.40 -6.73
N VAL A 84 5.26 3.36 -7.36
CA VAL A 84 5.92 2.26 -6.67
C VAL A 84 7.32 2.11 -7.25
N LEU A 85 8.32 2.17 -6.38
CA LEU A 85 9.71 1.96 -6.72
C LEU A 85 10.21 0.70 -6.05
N ILE A 86 11.07 -0.06 -6.73
CA ILE A 86 11.68 -1.28 -6.20
C ILE A 86 13.20 -1.12 -6.23
N THR A 87 13.87 -1.58 -5.19
CA THR A 87 15.33 -1.73 -5.13
C THR A 87 15.64 -2.96 -4.28
N GLY A 88 16.08 -4.04 -4.93
CA GLY A 88 16.27 -5.34 -4.27
C GLY A 88 14.97 -5.85 -3.64
N ASP A 89 14.99 -6.12 -2.33
CA ASP A 89 13.80 -6.56 -1.57
C ASP A 89 13.02 -5.40 -0.93
N TYR A 90 13.38 -4.16 -1.24
CA TYR A 90 12.73 -2.96 -0.70
C TYR A 90 11.78 -2.35 -1.72
N ILE A 91 10.58 -2.02 -1.26
CA ILE A 91 9.54 -1.40 -2.08
C ILE A 91 9.14 -0.08 -1.43
N PHE A 92 9.28 0.99 -2.19
CA PHE A 92 8.80 2.31 -1.81
C PHE A 92 7.47 2.57 -2.50
N ILE A 93 6.43 2.93 -1.74
CA ILE A 93 5.14 3.37 -2.26
C ILE A 93 4.94 4.81 -1.83
N GLY A 94 4.66 5.68 -2.79
CA GLY A 94 4.59 7.11 -2.54
C GLY A 94 3.59 7.82 -3.42
N THR A 95 3.25 9.05 -3.04
CA THR A 95 2.33 9.91 -3.80
C THR A 95 2.77 11.37 -3.77
N GLU A 96 2.51 12.09 -4.85
CA GLU A 96 2.74 13.55 -4.90
C GLU A 96 1.71 14.35 -4.09
N TYR A 97 0.57 13.75 -3.74
CA TYR A 97 -0.52 14.47 -3.07
C TYR A 97 -0.25 14.72 -1.58
N SER A 98 0.70 14.00 -0.97
CA SER A 98 0.99 14.09 0.45
C SER A 98 2.39 13.57 0.77
N GLU A 99 3.30 14.46 1.15
CA GLU A 99 4.67 14.14 1.59
C GLU A 99 4.69 13.21 2.82
N GLU A 100 3.63 13.20 3.63
CA GLU A 100 3.53 12.28 4.77
C GLU A 100 3.14 10.85 4.35
N GLN A 101 2.52 10.66 3.18
CA GLN A 101 2.03 9.37 2.69
C GLN A 101 3.07 8.68 1.81
N GLN A 102 4.22 8.44 2.42
CA GLN A 102 5.34 7.70 1.84
C GLN A 102 5.59 6.50 2.73
N ILE A 103 5.90 5.35 2.14
CA ILE A 103 6.15 4.15 2.92
C ILE A 103 7.23 3.30 2.25
N LEU A 104 8.12 2.78 3.09
CA LEU A 104 9.10 1.77 2.71
C LEU A 104 8.71 0.43 3.36
N ILE A 105 8.49 -0.58 2.54
CA ILE A 105 8.05 -1.92 2.93
C ILE A 105 8.94 -2.98 2.27
N THR A 106 8.99 -4.18 2.82
CA THR A 106 9.68 -5.30 2.17
C THR A 106 8.80 -5.93 1.09
N LYS A 107 9.42 -6.52 0.07
CA LYS A 107 8.74 -7.29 -0.97
C LYS A 107 7.89 -8.42 -0.40
N GLU A 108 8.43 -9.14 0.59
CA GLU A 108 7.72 -10.21 1.30
C GLU A 108 6.42 -9.69 1.94
N GLN A 109 6.51 -8.58 2.65
CA GLN A 109 5.35 -8.05 3.35
C GLN A 109 4.33 -7.41 2.39
N LEU A 110 4.77 -6.83 1.27
CA LEU A 110 3.84 -6.36 0.25
C LEU A 110 3.11 -7.53 -0.43
N LEU A 111 3.81 -8.63 -0.74
CA LEU A 111 3.20 -9.86 -1.25
C LEU A 111 2.15 -10.41 -0.28
N TYR A 112 2.46 -10.46 1.03
CA TYR A 112 1.49 -10.83 2.05
C TYR A 112 0.25 -9.94 2.01
N VAL A 113 0.42 -8.61 1.98
CA VAL A 113 -0.70 -7.65 1.92
C VAL A 113 -1.55 -7.86 0.67
N LEU A 114 -0.93 -8.10 -0.49
CA LEU A 114 -1.63 -8.34 -1.75
C LEU A 114 -2.44 -9.64 -1.72
N GLU A 115 -1.91 -10.71 -1.14
CA GLU A 115 -2.65 -11.97 -0.97
C GLU A 115 -3.84 -11.83 -0.01
N GLN A 116 -3.67 -11.10 1.10
CA GLN A 116 -4.80 -10.80 2.00
C GLN A 116 -5.85 -9.91 1.33
N TYR A 117 -5.41 -8.92 0.54
CA TYR A 117 -6.33 -8.05 -0.20
C TYR A 117 -7.08 -8.81 -1.29
N LYS A 118 -6.42 -9.76 -1.97
CA LYS A 118 -7.06 -10.67 -2.91
C LYS A 118 -8.15 -11.51 -2.23
N ALA A 119 -7.84 -12.11 -1.08
CA ALA A 119 -8.83 -12.88 -0.31
C ALA A 119 -10.04 -12.02 0.10
N PHE A 120 -9.82 -10.76 0.48
CA PHE A 120 -10.90 -9.80 0.71
C PHE A 120 -11.78 -9.58 -0.52
N LEU A 121 -11.17 -9.40 -1.71
CA LEU A 121 -11.90 -9.18 -2.97
C LEU A 121 -12.65 -10.42 -3.46
N GLU A 122 -12.14 -11.63 -3.17
CA GLU A 122 -12.81 -12.89 -3.45
C GLU A 122 -13.96 -13.18 -2.47
N GLY A 123 -13.90 -12.57 -1.27
CA GLY A 123 -14.96 -12.62 -0.27
C GLY A 123 -16.17 -11.74 -0.60
N ASN A 124 -17.16 -11.76 0.30
CA ASN A 124 -18.38 -10.95 0.15
C ASN A 124 -18.24 -9.55 0.75
N TYR A 125 -17.34 -8.74 0.20
CA TYR A 125 -17.07 -7.37 0.67
C TYR A 125 -18.23 -6.37 0.46
N LYS A 126 -19.37 -6.84 -0.07
CA LYS A 126 -20.61 -6.07 -0.24
C LYS A 126 -21.71 -6.45 0.75
N ASP A 127 -21.44 -7.37 1.69
CA ASP A 127 -22.40 -7.69 2.76
C ASP A 127 -22.04 -6.93 4.04
N PRO A 128 -22.80 -5.88 4.43
CA PRO A 128 -22.50 -5.09 5.61
C PRO A 128 -22.59 -5.87 6.93
N ASN A 129 -23.21 -7.06 6.93
CA ASN A 129 -23.32 -7.92 8.12
C ASN A 129 -22.14 -8.89 8.27
N ASN A 130 -21.25 -8.93 7.28
CA ASN A 130 -20.07 -9.79 7.27
C ASN A 130 -18.80 -8.94 7.11
N PRO A 131 -18.38 -8.20 8.15
CA PRO A 131 -17.20 -7.35 8.08
C PRO A 131 -15.94 -8.21 7.84
N PRO A 132 -15.05 -7.81 6.90
CA PRO A 132 -13.79 -8.51 6.67
C PRO A 132 -12.83 -8.36 7.85
N ASP A 133 -11.97 -9.37 8.03
CA ASP A 133 -10.86 -9.30 8.98
C ASP A 133 -9.84 -8.21 8.58
N PRO A 134 -9.23 -7.50 9.54
CA PRO A 134 -8.13 -6.57 9.26
C PRO A 134 -6.90 -7.28 8.68
N ILE A 135 -6.12 -6.56 7.87
CA ILE A 135 -4.82 -7.02 7.38
C ILE A 135 -3.72 -6.46 8.28
N ASP A 136 -2.89 -7.32 8.85
CA ASP A 136 -1.71 -6.91 9.60
C ASP A 136 -0.60 -6.45 8.63
N VAL A 137 0.03 -5.32 8.93
CA VAL A 137 1.03 -4.73 8.05
C VAL A 137 2.27 -4.34 8.85
N GLU A 138 3.39 -4.94 8.48
CA GLU A 138 4.71 -4.51 8.89
C GLU A 138 5.35 -3.61 7.83
N PHE A 139 6.04 -2.56 8.24
CA PHE A 139 6.83 -1.73 7.31
C PHE A 139 8.05 -1.13 8.00
N ILE A 140 9.00 -0.67 7.21
CA ILE A 140 10.31 -0.21 7.68
C ILE A 140 10.20 1.21 8.22
N ALA A 141 9.66 2.12 7.40
CA ALA A 141 9.56 3.55 7.69
C ALA A 141 8.38 4.19 6.96
N GLU A 142 7.96 5.38 7.41
CA GLU A 142 6.94 6.21 6.77
C GLU A 142 7.38 7.69 6.65
N GLY A 143 6.75 8.45 5.76
CA GLY A 143 7.03 9.87 5.54
C GLY A 143 8.47 10.14 5.10
N GLN A 144 9.07 11.22 5.61
CA GLN A 144 10.43 11.61 5.26
C GLN A 144 11.47 10.52 5.55
N GLU A 145 11.32 9.78 6.65
CA GLU A 145 12.23 8.69 6.99
C GLU A 145 12.22 7.59 5.91
N ALA A 146 11.05 7.30 5.32
CA ALA A 146 10.97 6.34 4.22
C ALA A 146 11.74 6.81 2.98
N ILE A 147 11.68 8.11 2.67
CA ILE A 147 12.43 8.71 1.56
C ILE A 147 13.93 8.61 1.84
N ASP A 148 14.36 9.04 3.02
CA ASP A 148 15.78 9.09 3.40
C ASP A 148 16.40 7.68 3.38
N VAL A 149 15.68 6.69 3.94
CA VAL A 149 16.15 5.30 3.95
C VAL A 149 16.20 4.75 2.52
N TYR A 150 15.16 4.95 1.71
CA TYR A 150 15.14 4.44 0.33
C TYR A 150 16.24 5.06 -0.54
N ASN A 151 16.47 6.37 -0.43
CA ASN A 151 17.53 7.07 -1.17
C ASN A 151 18.93 6.63 -0.72
N GLY A 152 19.07 6.15 0.51
CA GLY A 152 20.32 5.61 1.04
C GLY A 152 20.62 4.15 0.65
N LEU A 153 19.68 3.44 0.01
CA LEU A 153 19.91 2.06 -0.44
C LEU A 153 20.91 2.02 -1.59
N GLU A 154 21.82 1.04 -1.54
CA GLU A 154 22.70 0.75 -2.67
C GLU A 154 21.88 0.35 -3.90
N GLY A 155 22.13 1.01 -5.03
CA GLY A 155 21.37 0.77 -6.27
C GLY A 155 20.02 1.50 -6.35
N SER A 156 19.66 2.32 -5.35
CA SER A 156 18.44 3.11 -5.38
C SER A 156 18.37 4.04 -6.59
N HIS A 157 17.22 4.07 -7.24
CA HIS A 157 16.91 4.99 -8.34
C HIS A 157 16.52 6.40 -7.87
N LEU A 158 16.56 6.61 -6.54
CA LEU A 158 16.08 7.80 -5.84
C LEU A 158 14.57 8.02 -5.99
N VAL A 159 13.95 8.63 -4.98
CA VAL A 159 12.55 9.05 -5.07
C VAL A 159 12.45 10.24 -6.02
N PRO A 160 11.67 10.15 -7.11
CA PRO A 160 11.40 11.31 -7.95
C PRO A 160 10.55 12.30 -7.15
N TYR A 161 10.97 13.58 -7.10
CA TYR A 161 10.31 14.66 -6.35
C TYR A 161 10.40 14.57 -4.82
N ALA A 162 11.56 14.17 -4.28
CA ALA A 162 11.86 14.46 -2.88
C ALA A 162 11.95 15.99 -2.69
N CYS A 163 11.00 16.57 -1.96
CA CYS A 163 11.01 17.97 -1.53
C CYS A 163 12.00 18.20 -0.39
#